data_AF-A0A7S0EBF5-F1
#
_entry.id   AF-A0A7S0EBF5-F1
#
_cell.length_a   1.000
_cell.length_b   1.000
_cell.length_c   1.000
_cell.angle_alpha   90.00
_cell.angle_beta   90.00
_cell.angle_gamma   90.00
#
_symmetry.space_group_name_H-M   'P 1'
#
loop_
_entity.id
_entity.type
_entity.pdbx_description
1 polymer ?
#
loop_
_entity_poly.entity_id
_entity_poly.type
_entity_poly.pdbx_seq_one_letter_code
_entity_poly.pdbx_strand_id
1 'polypeptide(L)'
;MRMGREWREGVGKAIAPVLLQETDAHNIVPVWVASEKQEVGARTLRPKIHRLLPKFHQNFPAVMSHPHPWKTLPPPTDFDEALKSLKCDASIPEVTWAKPGSAA
;
A
#
# COMPACT_ATOMS: atom_id res chain seq x y z
N MET A 1 -9.30 8.94 -11.28
CA MET A 1 -8.29 9.47 -10.33
C MET A 1 -8.77 10.61 -9.43
N ARG A 2 -9.94 11.25 -9.65
CA ARG A 2 -10.40 12.40 -8.82
C ARG A 2 -10.94 11.99 -7.44
N MET A 3 -11.81 10.98 -7.38
CA MET A 3 -12.44 10.54 -6.13
C MET A 3 -11.44 10.14 -5.03
N GLY A 4 -10.38 9.40 -5.38
CA GLY A 4 -9.36 9.00 -4.42
C GLY A 4 -8.57 10.19 -3.86
N ARG A 5 -8.30 11.22 -4.67
CA ARG A 5 -7.60 12.43 -4.23
C ARG A 5 -8.49 13.29 -3.34
N GLU A 6 -9.72 13.52 -3.76
CA GLU A 6 -10.73 14.27 -2.98
C GLU A 6 -10.94 13.64 -1.60
N TRP A 7 -11.04 12.31 -1.54
CA TRP A 7 -11.15 11.60 -0.27
C TRP A 7 -9.92 11.83 0.63
N ARG A 8 -8.70 11.71 0.08
CA ARG A 8 -7.46 11.94 0.85
C ARG A 8 -7.35 13.37 1.36
N GLU A 9 -7.73 14.35 0.55
CA GLU A 9 -7.78 15.76 0.97
C GLU A 9 -8.80 15.98 2.09
N GLY A 10 -9.96 15.34 2.00
CA GLY A 10 -10.98 15.35 3.05
C GLY A 10 -10.45 14.77 4.36
N VAL A 11 -9.82 13.59 4.31
CA VAL A 11 -9.19 12.95 5.47
C VAL A 11 -8.11 13.84 6.06
N GLY A 12 -7.21 14.40 5.23
CA GLY A 12 -6.14 15.29 5.68
C GLY A 12 -6.65 16.50 6.45
N LYS A 13 -7.78 17.09 6.01
CA LYS A 13 -8.43 18.19 6.74
C LYS A 13 -9.03 17.73 8.08
N ALA A 14 -9.64 16.53 8.10
CA ALA A 14 -10.30 15.98 9.28
C ALA A 14 -9.33 15.58 10.39
N ILE A 15 -8.09 15.18 10.05
CA ILE A 15 -7.10 14.70 11.03
C ILE A 15 -6.09 15.77 11.46
N ALA A 16 -6.21 17.02 11.01
CA ALA A 16 -5.29 18.09 11.37
C ALA A 16 -5.23 18.29 12.91
N PRO A 17 -4.03 18.42 13.51
CA PRO A 17 -2.73 18.70 12.89
C PRO A 17 -1.85 17.46 12.58
N VAL A 18 -2.42 16.26 12.50
CA VAL A 18 -1.65 15.02 12.25
C VAL A 18 -1.11 14.99 10.81
N LEU A 19 0.15 14.58 10.65
CA LEU A 19 0.79 14.42 9.34
C LEU A 19 0.19 13.23 8.58
N LEU A 20 -0.24 13.48 7.34
CA LEU A 20 -0.67 12.46 6.38
C LEU A 20 0.36 12.31 5.27
N GLN A 21 0.87 11.10 5.04
CA GLN A 21 1.80 10.79 3.95
C GLN A 21 1.28 9.64 3.10
N GLU A 22 1.42 9.76 1.77
CA GLU A 22 1.08 8.72 0.79
C GLU A 22 2.39 8.08 0.28
N THR A 23 2.44 6.75 0.26
CA THR A 23 3.57 5.97 -0.27
C THR A 23 3.06 4.92 -1.25
N ASP A 24 3.69 4.83 -2.42
CA ASP A 24 3.45 3.73 -3.36
C ASP A 24 4.34 2.55 -2.95
N ALA A 25 3.73 1.57 -2.29
CA ALA A 25 4.39 0.35 -1.84
C ALA A 25 4.19 -0.83 -2.82
N HIS A 26 3.50 -0.61 -3.94
CA HIS A 26 3.11 -1.69 -4.86
C HIS A 26 3.95 -1.67 -6.14
N ASN A 27 4.41 -0.51 -6.58
CA ASN A 27 5.23 -0.38 -7.77
C ASN A 27 6.72 -0.22 -7.41
N ILE A 28 7.60 -0.85 -8.22
CA ILE A 28 9.05 -0.65 -8.10
C ILE A 28 9.38 0.83 -8.29
N VAL A 29 8.89 1.43 -9.38
CA VAL A 29 8.96 2.87 -9.63
C VAL A 29 7.60 3.46 -9.29
N PRO A 30 7.50 4.42 -8.35
CA PRO A 30 6.22 5.00 -7.97
C PRO A 30 5.44 5.53 -9.17
N VAL A 31 4.13 5.27 -9.23
CA VAL A 31 3.31 5.54 -10.42
C VAL A 31 3.37 7.01 -10.88
N TRP A 32 3.38 7.95 -9.93
CA TRP A 32 3.47 9.39 -10.20
C TRP A 32 4.87 9.86 -10.60
N VAL A 33 5.90 9.04 -10.41
CA VAL A 33 7.28 9.29 -10.88
C VAL A 33 7.53 8.62 -12.24
N ALA A 34 6.91 7.46 -12.49
CA ALA A 34 7.11 6.68 -13.70
C ALA A 34 6.70 7.46 -14.98
N SER A 35 5.61 8.23 -14.91
CA SER A 35 5.17 9.13 -15.99
C SER A 35 4.21 10.20 -15.47
N GLU A 36 4.33 11.43 -15.97
CA GLU A 36 3.40 12.53 -15.67
C GLU A 36 2.04 12.40 -16.36
N LYS A 37 1.93 11.47 -17.32
CA LYS A 37 0.71 11.21 -18.09
C LYS A 37 0.49 9.73 -18.32
N GLN A 38 -0.76 9.39 -18.64
CA GLN A 38 -1.10 8.08 -19.15
C GLN A 38 -0.35 7.81 -20.46
N GLU A 39 0.32 6.67 -20.50
CA GLU A 39 1.05 6.21 -21.67
C GLU A 39 0.15 5.43 -22.61
N VAL A 40 0.39 5.56 -23.91
CA VAL A 40 -0.42 4.92 -24.95
C VAL A 40 -0.18 3.42 -25.06
N GLY A 41 0.94 2.92 -24.52
CA GLY A 41 1.20 1.50 -24.45
C GLY A 41 2.57 1.16 -23.88
N ALA A 42 2.86 -0.13 -23.83
CA ALA A 42 4.09 -0.63 -23.21
C ALA A 42 5.36 -0.10 -23.90
N ARG A 43 5.33 0.16 -25.21
CA ARG A 43 6.47 0.71 -25.97
C ARG A 43 6.90 2.09 -25.46
N THR A 44 5.95 2.93 -25.03
CA THR A 44 6.28 4.29 -24.56
C THR A 44 6.55 4.33 -23.05
N LEU A 45 5.97 3.41 -22.28
CA LEU A 45 6.20 3.30 -20.83
C LEU A 45 7.53 2.61 -20.47
N ARG A 46 7.89 1.50 -21.13
CA ARG A 46 9.11 0.73 -20.82
C ARG A 46 10.39 1.56 -20.71
N PRO A 47 10.75 2.42 -21.69
CA PRO A 47 12.00 3.17 -21.61
C PRO A 47 12.03 4.13 -20.41
N LYS A 48 10.88 4.68 -20.00
CA LYS A 48 10.78 5.57 -18.82
C LYS A 48 11.06 4.81 -17.53
N ILE A 49 10.44 3.64 -17.36
CA ILE A 49 10.67 2.78 -16.21
C ILE A 49 12.13 2.31 -16.19
N HIS A 50 12.65 1.81 -17.30
CA HIS A 50 14.02 1.28 -17.38
C HIS A 50 15.08 2.32 -16.99
N ARG A 51 14.88 3.59 -17.37
CA ARG A 51 15.76 4.69 -16.97
C ARG A 51 15.77 4.94 -15.46
N LEU A 52 14.68 4.61 -14.77
CA LEU A 52 14.50 4.81 -13.33
C LEU A 52 14.85 3.57 -12.51
N LEU A 53 14.92 2.38 -13.13
CA LEU A 53 15.25 1.13 -12.43
C LEU A 53 16.54 1.21 -11.61
N PRO A 54 17.67 1.79 -12.09
CA PRO A 54 18.87 1.89 -11.27
C PRO A 54 18.67 2.65 -9.95
N LYS A 55 17.69 3.56 -9.87
CA LYS A 55 17.38 4.31 -8.65
C LYS A 55 16.44 3.54 -7.72
N PHE A 56 15.45 2.86 -8.27
CA PHE A 56 14.32 2.33 -7.49
C PHE A 56 14.35 0.83 -7.28
N HIS A 57 15.00 0.08 -8.17
CA HIS A 57 15.17 -1.36 -8.02
C HIS A 57 16.38 -1.64 -7.13
N GLN A 58 16.23 -1.31 -5.85
CA GLN A 58 17.22 -1.52 -4.81
C GLN A 58 16.70 -2.53 -3.80
N ASN A 59 17.61 -3.14 -3.04
CA ASN A 59 17.22 -3.98 -1.92
C ASN A 59 16.52 -3.12 -0.86
N PHE A 60 15.52 -3.72 -0.21
CA PHE A 60 14.84 -3.06 0.91
C PHE A 60 15.80 -2.94 2.09
N PRO A 61 15.79 -1.79 2.81
CA PRO A 61 16.54 -1.66 4.05
C PRO A 61 15.95 -2.60 5.10
N ALA A 62 16.78 -2.99 6.07
CA ALA A 62 16.28 -3.69 7.25
C ALA A 62 15.26 -2.82 8.00
N VAL A 63 14.21 -3.45 8.52
CA VAL A 63 13.21 -2.74 9.35
C VAL A 63 13.90 -2.27 10.62
N MET A 64 13.94 -0.95 10.82
CA MET A 64 14.50 -0.32 12.01
C MET A 64 13.40 0.01 13.00
N SER A 65 13.67 -0.16 14.29
CA SER A 65 12.78 0.33 15.34
C SER A 65 12.69 1.86 15.28
N HIS A 66 11.47 2.37 15.33
CA HIS A 66 11.23 3.80 15.35
C HIS A 66 11.76 4.41 16.66
N PRO A 67 12.42 5.59 16.65
CA PRO A 67 13.00 6.21 17.85
C PRO A 67 11.97 6.59 18.91
N HIS A 68 10.69 6.66 18.52
CA HIS A 68 9.58 6.93 19.41
C HIS A 68 8.74 5.65 19.57
N PRO A 69 8.98 4.86 20.65
CA PRO A 69 8.19 3.67 20.93
C PRO A 69 6.79 4.05 21.42
N TRP A 70 5.85 3.13 21.27
CA TRP A 70 4.51 3.25 21.85
C TRP A 70 4.60 3.30 23.38
N LYS A 71 3.96 4.30 24.00
CA LYS A 71 3.89 4.40 25.48
C LYS A 71 2.98 3.32 26.08
N THR A 72 1.94 2.97 25.34
CA THR A 72 0.98 1.92 25.67
C THR A 72 0.65 1.20 24.36
N LEU A 73 0.75 -0.13 24.37
CA LEU A 73 0.28 -0.90 23.22
C LEU A 73 -1.26 -0.79 23.17
N PRO A 74 -1.85 -0.64 21.98
CA PRO A 74 -3.28 -0.81 21.84
C PRO A 74 -3.68 -2.24 22.26
N PRO A 75 -4.91 -2.45 22.74
CA PRO A 75 -5.41 -3.79 23.00
C PRO A 75 -5.28 -4.65 21.73
N PRO A 76 -4.99 -5.96 21.87
CA PRO A 76 -4.94 -6.87 20.74
C PRO A 76 -6.24 -6.76 19.92
N THR A 77 -6.10 -6.63 18.61
CA THR A 77 -7.27 -6.62 17.72
C THR A 77 -7.82 -8.05 17.61
N ASP A 78 -9.09 -8.25 17.95
CA ASP A 78 -9.79 -9.51 17.73
C ASP A 78 -10.23 -9.60 16.26
N PHE A 79 -9.46 -10.34 15.47
CA PHE A 79 -9.75 -10.53 14.05
C PHE A 79 -10.97 -11.43 13.82
N ASP A 80 -11.28 -12.35 14.72
CA ASP A 80 -12.44 -13.23 14.58
C ASP A 80 -13.75 -12.44 14.77
N GLU A 81 -13.78 -11.53 15.73
CA GLU A 81 -14.90 -10.61 15.91
C GLU A 81 -15.03 -9.65 14.72
N ALA A 82 -13.91 -9.09 14.25
CA ALA A 82 -13.90 -8.21 13.08
C ALA A 82 -14.44 -8.92 11.83
N LEU A 83 -14.05 -10.19 11.61
CA LEU A 83 -14.54 -11.01 10.51
C LEU A 83 -16.05 -11.28 10.62
N LYS A 84 -16.55 -11.60 11.82
CA LYS A 84 -18.00 -11.80 12.06
C LYS A 84 -18.82 -10.53 11.86
N SER A 85 -18.22 -9.35 12.04
CA SER A 85 -18.90 -8.07 11.85
C SER A 85 -19.13 -7.71 10.38
N LEU A 86 -18.39 -8.35 9.45
CA LEU A 86 -18.49 -8.08 8.02
C LEU A 86 -19.79 -8.64 7.44
N LYS A 87 -20.52 -7.79 6.71
CA LYS A 87 -21.66 -8.20 5.88
C LYS A 87 -21.16 -8.67 4.52
N CYS A 88 -20.52 -9.84 4.49
CA CYS A 88 -20.03 -10.47 3.26
C CYS A 88 -20.74 -11.81 3.00
N ASP A 89 -20.72 -12.24 1.73
CA ASP A 89 -21.21 -13.54 1.33
C ASP A 89 -20.26 -14.64 1.85
N ALA A 90 -20.76 -15.49 2.74
CA ALA A 90 -20.02 -16.60 3.34
C ALA A 90 -20.26 -17.94 2.63
N SER A 91 -20.92 -17.94 1.46
CA SER A 91 -21.18 -19.16 0.68
C SER A 91 -19.93 -19.74 0.03
N ILE A 92 -18.89 -18.92 -0.16
CA ILE A 92 -17.62 -19.33 -0.76
C ILE A 92 -16.67 -19.79 0.36
N PRO A 93 -16.30 -21.07 0.43
CA PRO A 93 -15.37 -21.57 1.44
C PRO A 93 -13.93 -21.11 1.17
N GLU A 94 -13.10 -21.21 2.21
CA GLU A 94 -11.67 -20.92 2.10
C GLU A 94 -10.98 -21.84 1.07
N VAL A 95 -10.02 -21.27 0.33
CA VAL A 95 -9.25 -21.98 -0.69
C VAL A 95 -8.19 -22.85 -0.03
N THR A 96 -8.41 -24.16 0.04
CA THR A 96 -7.50 -25.11 0.71
C THR A 96 -6.29 -25.55 -0.13
N TRP A 97 -6.37 -25.42 -1.45
CA TRP A 97 -5.33 -25.92 -2.36
C TRP A 97 -4.15 -24.96 -2.54
N ALA A 98 -4.34 -23.67 -2.20
CA ALA A 98 -3.30 -22.65 -2.32
C ALA A 98 -2.79 -22.27 -0.92
N LYS A 99 -1.52 -22.59 -0.61
CA LYS A 99 -0.86 -22.08 0.59
C LYS A 99 -0.33 -20.67 0.31
N PRO A 100 -0.76 -19.64 1.05
CA PRO A 100 -0.21 -18.30 0.89
C PRO A 100 1.22 -18.22 1.46
N GLY A 101 2.08 -17.41 0.82
CA GLY A 101 3.44 -17.10 1.27
C GLY A 101 4.55 -17.75 0.45
N SER A 102 5.73 -17.11 0.44
CA SER A 102 6.97 -17.76 0.00
C SER A 102 7.48 -18.65 1.14
N ALA A 103 7.83 -19.90 0.85
CA ALA A 103 8.66 -20.69 1.75
C ALA A 103 9.99 -19.93 1.91
N ALA A 104 10.22 -19.38 3.11
CA ALA A 104 11.51 -18.86 3.52
C ALA A 104 12.38 -20.02 4.02
#